data_AF-A0AAU2EGQ8-F1
#
_entry.id   AF-A0AAU2EGQ8-F1
#
_cell.length_a   1.000
_cell.length_b   1.000
_cell.length_c   1.000
_cell.angle_alpha   90.00
_cell.angle_beta   90.00
_cell.angle_gamma   90.00
#
_symmetry.space_group_name_H-M   'P 1'
#
loop_
_entity.id
_entity.type
_entity.pdbx_description
1 polymer ?
#
loop_
_entity_poly.entity_id
_entity_poly.type
_entity_poly.pdbx_seq_one_letter_code
_entity_poly.pdbx_strand_id
1 'polypeptide(L)'
;MNGIDRRAATACPCPAARDSLYTPVHVVELDLAEPGELRSPGGTGPATPDGRVLALVRLHGHPLGLVTATGSADDPVGLRRALVEAAFSEIRITAHQLTTATVRAPRSRVGGARSSAEPPGISVVIATHNRPELLRQCLDSVLRIDSPRYEVLVVDNAPAGDDAKTLIRERYADRVRYLREPVAGLARAHNLGLAAARGELIAFTDDDTLVDRDWLTALTTAFAEDPDAGCVTGLILPAELETAAQAALQQHGGYDKGFAARRWSLDQPSGDPLFPFTAGRFGSGANMAFRTGLLRAIGGFDPATGVGTPAHGGDDLLAFFRIVTSGHVLSYQPDAIVWHRHRRTPDALPAQLYGYGAGLGAYLAAAVAAEPRLLPALLRRIPRGVRQAAAQARSRTTPSGRRSTRMAALELRGMLYGPVGYLRSLHQARAE
;
A
#
# COMPACT_ATOMS: atom_id res chain seq x y z
N MET A 1 40.02 -20.51 -52.68
CA MET A 1 40.31 -19.12 -52.29
C MET A 1 39.39 -18.74 -51.15
N ASN A 2 40.02 -18.35 -50.04
CA ASN A 2 39.51 -17.59 -48.90
C ASN A 2 38.49 -18.26 -47.98
N GLY A 3 39.03 -18.94 -46.97
CA GLY A 3 38.37 -19.10 -45.68
C GLY A 3 38.23 -17.75 -44.99
N ILE A 4 37.08 -17.55 -44.34
CA ILE A 4 36.84 -16.45 -43.41
C ILE A 4 36.32 -17.07 -42.11
N ASP A 5 37.27 -17.10 -41.17
CA ASP A 5 37.17 -17.10 -39.72
C ASP A 5 35.77 -16.88 -39.11
N ARG A 6 35.28 -17.92 -38.41
CA ARG A 6 34.25 -17.79 -37.38
C ARG A 6 34.89 -17.15 -36.14
N ARG A 7 34.93 -15.83 -36.07
CA ARG A 7 35.20 -15.13 -34.81
C ARG A 7 33.97 -15.26 -33.92
N ALA A 8 34.08 -16.14 -32.93
CA ALA A 8 33.27 -16.10 -31.72
C ALA A 8 33.36 -14.69 -31.14
N ALA A 9 32.26 -13.93 -31.19
CA ALA A 9 32.11 -12.74 -30.38
C ALA A 9 31.99 -13.21 -28.94
N THR A 10 33.13 -13.23 -28.25
CA THR A 10 33.22 -13.34 -26.80
C THR A 10 32.29 -12.29 -26.21
N ALA A 11 31.22 -12.77 -25.57
CA ALA A 11 30.38 -11.95 -24.72
C ALA A 11 31.32 -11.29 -23.69
N CYS A 12 31.47 -9.97 -23.80
CA CYS A 12 32.12 -9.19 -22.76
C CYS A 12 31.32 -9.45 -21.48
N PRO A 13 31.93 -9.97 -20.40
CA PRO A 13 31.21 -10.17 -19.16
C PRO A 13 30.73 -8.81 -18.70
N CYS A 14 29.41 -8.61 -18.71
CA CYS A 14 28.80 -7.48 -18.01
C CYS A 14 29.30 -7.54 -16.56
N PRO A 15 29.85 -6.46 -15.99
CA PRO A 15 30.39 -6.50 -14.63
C PRO A 15 29.24 -6.65 -13.63
N ALA A 16 28.83 -7.89 -13.39
CA ALA A 16 28.10 -8.32 -12.20
C ALA A 16 29.03 -8.19 -10.98
N ALA A 17 29.34 -6.95 -10.57
CA ALA A 17 30.32 -6.72 -9.50
C ALA A 17 30.27 -5.33 -8.84
N ARG A 18 29.10 -4.68 -8.69
CA ARG A 18 28.99 -3.48 -7.85
C ARG A 18 27.76 -3.39 -6.90
N ASP A 19 26.89 -4.39 -6.86
CA ASP A 19 25.69 -4.39 -6.00
C ASP A 19 25.77 -5.22 -4.71
N SER A 20 26.95 -5.77 -4.36
CA SER A 20 27.06 -6.83 -3.33
C SER A 20 27.57 -6.37 -1.94
N LEU A 21 27.04 -5.27 -1.38
CA LEU A 21 27.29 -4.90 0.03
C LEU A 21 26.02 -4.81 0.88
N TYR A 22 24.85 -5.05 0.30
CA TYR A 22 23.61 -5.04 1.06
C TYR A 22 23.40 -6.37 1.79
N THR A 23 23.26 -6.31 3.11
CA THR A 23 22.83 -7.45 3.91
C THR A 23 21.30 -7.51 3.94
N PRO A 24 20.67 -8.59 3.44
CA PRO A 24 19.24 -8.81 3.54
C PRO A 24 18.70 -8.62 4.96
N VAL A 25 17.46 -8.15 5.05
CA VAL A 25 16.72 -8.04 6.31
C VAL A 25 15.47 -8.91 6.21
N HIS A 26 15.38 -9.92 7.08
CA HIS A 26 14.21 -10.77 7.19
C HIS A 26 13.07 -9.99 7.85
N VAL A 27 11.92 -9.95 7.19
CA VAL A 27 10.72 -9.33 7.75
C VAL A 27 9.90 -10.41 8.48
N VAL A 28 9.50 -10.14 9.72
CA VAL A 28 8.69 -11.06 10.53
C VAL A 28 7.64 -10.30 11.34
N GLU A 29 6.73 -11.06 11.93
CA GLU A 29 5.74 -10.61 12.90
C GLU A 29 6.02 -11.23 14.28
N LEU A 30 5.88 -10.43 15.33
CA LEU A 30 5.97 -10.85 16.73
C LEU A 30 4.75 -10.31 17.47
N ASP A 31 3.87 -11.19 17.97
CA ASP A 31 2.80 -10.80 18.88
C ASP A 31 3.25 -11.01 20.33
N LEU A 32 3.27 -9.94 21.13
CA LEU A 32 3.66 -9.99 22.53
C LEU A 32 2.70 -10.82 23.40
N ALA A 33 1.48 -11.10 22.93
CA ALA A 33 0.57 -12.03 23.57
C ALA A 33 0.92 -13.50 23.33
N GLU A 34 1.66 -13.79 22.25
CA GLU A 34 2.13 -15.13 21.87
C GLU A 34 3.64 -15.09 21.54
N PRO A 35 4.51 -14.66 22.49
CA PRO A 35 5.89 -14.29 22.20
C PRO A 35 6.79 -15.48 21.84
N GLY A 36 6.27 -16.71 21.88
CA GLY A 36 6.97 -17.93 21.51
C GLY A 36 7.10 -18.12 19.99
N GLU A 37 6.32 -17.40 19.18
CA GLU A 37 6.24 -17.60 17.73
C GLU A 37 6.62 -16.33 16.95
N LEU A 38 7.54 -16.48 15.99
CA LEU A 38 7.73 -15.51 14.93
C LEU A 38 6.99 -15.99 13.69
N ARG A 39 6.32 -15.09 12.98
CA ARG A 39 5.54 -15.43 11.79
C ARG A 39 6.03 -14.67 10.57
N SER A 40 5.94 -15.31 9.42
CA SER A 40 6.24 -14.68 8.13
C SER A 40 5.09 -13.75 7.72
N PRO A 41 5.38 -12.63 7.01
CA PRO A 41 4.39 -11.69 6.51
C PRO A 41 3.15 -12.34 5.89
N GLY A 42 1.98 -11.75 6.17
CA GLY A 42 0.68 -12.21 5.69
C GLY A 42 0.22 -13.51 6.34
N GLY A 43 0.78 -13.90 7.49
CA GLY A 43 0.43 -15.14 8.19
C GLY A 43 0.78 -16.41 7.40
N THR A 44 1.86 -16.37 6.61
CA THR A 44 2.28 -17.49 5.74
C THR A 44 2.86 -18.69 6.49
N GLY A 45 3.07 -18.59 7.81
CA GLY A 45 3.52 -19.67 8.67
C GLY A 45 4.53 -19.18 9.71
N PRO A 46 5.12 -20.10 10.50
CA PRO A 46 6.23 -19.77 11.39
C PRO A 46 7.47 -19.33 10.58
N ALA A 47 8.24 -18.41 11.15
CA ALA A 47 9.48 -17.90 10.58
C ALA A 47 10.68 -18.25 11.47
N THR A 48 11.76 -18.71 10.84
CA THR A 48 13.07 -18.96 11.48
C THR A 48 14.13 -18.13 10.76
N PRO A 49 14.13 -16.79 10.95
CA PRO A 49 15.03 -15.90 10.23
C PRO A 49 16.48 -16.07 10.72
N ASP A 50 17.43 -15.79 9.85
CA ASP A 50 18.87 -15.81 10.15
C ASP A 50 19.49 -14.44 9.83
N GLY A 51 20.31 -13.91 10.72
CA GLY A 51 20.91 -12.58 10.57
C GLY A 51 19.98 -11.44 10.98
N ARG A 52 19.89 -10.40 10.13
CA ARG A 52 19.17 -9.15 10.45
C ARG A 52 17.67 -9.32 10.28
N VAL A 53 16.91 -8.86 11.26
CA VAL A 53 15.45 -8.99 11.33
C VAL A 53 14.80 -7.62 11.52
N LEU A 54 13.72 -7.38 10.79
CA LEU A 54 12.75 -6.30 11.01
C LEU A 54 11.43 -6.95 11.45
N ALA A 55 11.03 -6.74 12.70
CA ALA A 55 9.81 -7.31 13.25
C ALA A 55 8.71 -6.26 13.40
N LEU A 56 7.52 -6.56 12.87
CA LEU A 56 6.30 -5.90 13.31
C LEU A 56 5.93 -6.45 14.69
N VAL A 57 5.97 -5.57 15.69
CA VAL A 57 5.54 -5.90 17.05
C VAL A 57 4.05 -5.62 17.18
N ARG A 58 3.31 -6.61 17.64
CA ARG A 58 1.86 -6.57 17.88
C ARG A 58 1.56 -6.89 19.34
N LEU A 59 0.37 -6.55 19.79
CA LEU A 59 -0.23 -7.06 21.02
C LEU A 59 -1.69 -7.41 20.75
N HIS A 60 -2.03 -8.70 20.85
CA HIS A 60 -3.37 -9.20 20.52
C HIS A 60 -3.80 -8.83 19.09
N GLY A 61 -2.88 -8.89 18.14
CA GLY A 61 -3.10 -8.48 16.75
C GLY A 61 -2.98 -6.97 16.49
N HIS A 62 -3.02 -6.11 17.51
CA HIS A 62 -2.89 -4.66 17.33
C HIS A 62 -1.42 -4.27 17.07
N PRO A 63 -1.07 -3.59 15.96
CA PRO A 63 0.30 -3.26 15.66
C PRO A 63 0.81 -2.07 16.49
N LEU A 64 1.93 -2.27 17.18
CA LEU A 64 2.52 -1.27 18.08
C LEU A 64 3.68 -0.51 17.45
N GLY A 65 4.47 -1.17 16.60
CA GLY A 65 5.66 -0.58 16.00
C GLY A 65 6.54 -1.59 15.27
N LEU A 66 7.64 -1.09 14.72
CA LEU A 66 8.69 -1.91 14.13
C LEU A 66 9.93 -1.87 15.01
N VAL A 67 10.60 -3.00 15.16
CA VAL A 67 11.92 -3.11 15.81
C VAL A 67 12.88 -3.91 14.96
N THR A 68 14.17 -3.72 15.20
CA THR A 68 15.20 -4.52 14.53
C THR A 68 16.06 -5.26 15.53
N ALA A 69 16.41 -6.50 15.21
CA ALA A 69 17.41 -7.26 15.94
C ALA A 69 18.28 -8.06 14.96
N THR A 70 19.39 -8.58 15.46
CA THR A 70 20.23 -9.54 14.72
C THR A 70 20.31 -10.81 15.56
N GLY A 71 20.10 -11.96 14.93
CA GLY A 71 20.21 -13.26 15.59
C GLY A 71 20.59 -14.35 14.62
N SER A 72 20.54 -15.60 15.08
CA SER A 72 20.82 -16.76 14.25
C SER A 72 19.65 -17.73 14.26
N ALA A 73 19.42 -18.43 13.15
CA ALA A 73 18.45 -19.52 13.09
C ALA A 73 18.74 -20.65 14.11
N ASP A 74 20.00 -20.78 14.55
CA ASP A 74 20.42 -21.77 15.57
C ASP A 74 20.12 -21.32 17.01
N ASP A 75 19.82 -20.03 17.24
CA ASP A 75 19.38 -19.48 18.54
C ASP A 75 18.06 -18.69 18.40
N PRO A 76 16.95 -19.37 18.09
CA PRO A 76 15.66 -18.70 17.90
C PRO A 76 15.11 -18.12 19.21
N VAL A 77 15.50 -18.66 20.37
CA VAL A 77 15.09 -18.15 21.69
C VAL A 77 15.79 -16.83 21.97
N GLY A 78 17.11 -16.75 21.75
CA GLY A 78 17.89 -15.53 21.95
C GLY A 78 17.44 -14.40 21.03
N LEU A 79 17.16 -14.70 19.76
CA LEU A 79 16.60 -13.71 18.83
C LEU A 79 15.24 -13.18 19.30
N ARG A 80 14.32 -14.05 19.72
CA ARG A 80 13.00 -13.61 20.23
C ARG A 80 13.13 -12.72 21.45
N ARG A 81 14.00 -13.07 22.40
CA ARG A 81 14.28 -12.24 23.57
C ARG A 81 14.80 -10.86 23.16
N ALA A 82 15.76 -10.78 22.23
CA ALA A 82 16.30 -9.52 21.74
C ALA A 82 15.21 -8.63 21.09
N LEU A 83 14.29 -9.23 20.32
CA LEU A 83 13.15 -8.52 19.73
C LEU A 83 12.17 -7.99 20.77
N VAL A 84 11.88 -8.78 21.81
CA VAL A 84 11.02 -8.34 22.93
C VAL A 84 11.68 -7.21 23.72
N GLU A 85 12.98 -7.30 24.02
CA GLU A 85 13.73 -6.23 24.69
C GLU A 85 13.77 -4.94 23.84
N ALA A 86 13.96 -5.07 22.52
CA ALA A 86 13.86 -3.95 21.59
C ALA A 86 12.45 -3.34 21.58
N ALA A 87 11.39 -4.17 21.61
CA ALA A 87 10.01 -3.69 21.68
C ALA A 87 9.76 -2.81 22.90
N PHE A 88 10.19 -3.25 24.09
CA PHE A 88 10.00 -2.47 25.32
C PHE A 88 10.87 -1.21 25.38
N SER A 89 12.07 -1.22 24.81
CA SER A 89 12.99 -0.07 24.84
C SER A 89 12.72 0.98 23.75
N GLU A 90 12.35 0.55 22.54
CA GLU A 90 12.24 1.42 21.36
C GLU A 90 10.82 1.93 21.11
N ILE A 91 9.79 1.10 21.28
CA ILE A 91 8.40 1.47 20.92
C ILE A 91 7.78 2.42 21.97
N ARG A 92 8.40 2.57 23.15
CA ARG A 92 7.85 3.34 24.29
C ARG A 92 6.36 3.03 24.50
N ILE A 93 6.05 1.76 24.70
CA ILE A 93 4.68 1.27 24.84
C ILE A 93 3.98 2.05 25.97
N THR A 94 3.01 2.87 25.60
CA THR A 94 2.24 3.69 26.55
C THR A 94 1.07 2.91 27.12
N ALA A 95 0.59 3.30 28.32
CA ALA A 95 -0.64 2.74 28.90
C ALA A 95 -1.84 2.86 27.94
N HIS A 96 -1.88 3.92 27.13
CA HIS A 96 -2.90 4.10 26.10
C HIS A 96 -2.82 3.04 25.00
N GLN A 97 -1.64 2.76 24.46
CA GLN A 97 -1.46 1.69 23.46
C GLN A 97 -1.84 0.32 24.01
N LEU A 98 -1.45 0.01 25.25
CA LEU A 98 -1.88 -1.23 25.92
C LEU A 98 -3.39 -1.31 26.06
N THR A 99 -4.03 -0.21 26.49
CA THR A 99 -5.49 -0.15 26.64
C THR A 99 -6.18 -0.34 25.29
N THR A 100 -5.75 0.38 24.25
CA THR A 100 -6.31 0.27 22.90
C THR A 100 -6.14 -1.15 22.34
N ALA A 101 -4.95 -1.75 22.45
CA ALA A 101 -4.71 -3.12 22.03
C ALA A 101 -5.61 -4.12 22.78
N THR A 102 -5.82 -3.93 24.09
CA THR A 102 -6.66 -4.81 24.90
C THR A 102 -8.14 -4.66 24.55
N VAL A 103 -8.62 -3.43 24.31
CA VAL A 103 -10.01 -3.16 23.91
C VAL A 103 -10.29 -3.70 22.51
N ARG A 104 -9.32 -3.62 21.61
CA ARG A 104 -9.42 -4.07 20.21
C ARG A 104 -9.08 -5.55 20.02
N ALA A 105 -8.55 -6.20 21.03
CA ALA A 105 -8.28 -7.63 20.99
C ALA A 105 -9.54 -8.37 20.50
N PRO A 106 -9.42 -9.27 19.52
CA PRO A 106 -10.57 -9.94 18.94
C PRO A 106 -11.39 -10.61 20.05
N ARG A 107 -12.64 -10.15 20.22
CA ARG A 107 -13.59 -10.67 21.21
C ARG A 107 -13.97 -12.15 20.99
N SER A 108 -13.42 -12.80 19.97
CA SER A 108 -13.55 -14.25 19.75
C SER A 108 -12.83 -15.11 20.80
N ARG A 109 -12.02 -14.52 21.70
CA ARG A 109 -11.37 -15.25 22.82
C ARG A 109 -11.91 -14.93 24.22
N VAL A 110 -12.81 -13.96 24.38
CA VAL A 110 -13.46 -13.65 25.66
C VAL A 110 -14.95 -13.47 25.42
N GLY A 111 -15.77 -14.42 25.91
CA GLY A 111 -17.22 -14.45 25.74
C GLY A 111 -17.87 -13.14 26.23
N GLY A 112 -18.23 -12.28 25.28
CA GLY A 112 -18.89 -11.00 25.54
C GLY A 112 -19.77 -10.62 24.35
N ALA A 113 -20.98 -10.16 24.65
CA ALA A 113 -22.14 -10.00 23.75
C ALA A 113 -21.79 -9.46 22.35
N ARG A 114 -22.22 -10.22 21.32
CA ARG A 114 -22.20 -9.82 19.91
C ARG A 114 -23.12 -8.62 19.71
N SER A 115 -22.66 -7.61 18.97
CA SER A 115 -23.56 -6.71 18.25
C SER A 115 -24.50 -7.57 17.40
N SER A 116 -25.81 -7.30 17.46
CA SER A 116 -26.85 -8.07 16.78
C SER A 116 -26.92 -7.81 15.27
N ALA A 117 -26.12 -6.89 14.73
CA ALA A 117 -26.02 -6.65 13.30
C ALA A 117 -24.93 -7.54 12.70
N GLU A 118 -25.28 -8.32 11.68
CA GLU A 118 -24.30 -9.07 10.89
C GLU A 118 -23.28 -8.09 10.27
N PRO A 119 -21.98 -8.45 10.19
CA PRO A 119 -20.99 -7.59 9.55
C PRO A 119 -21.34 -7.35 8.07
N PRO A 120 -21.14 -6.12 7.56
CA PRO A 120 -21.50 -5.78 6.18
C PRO A 120 -20.70 -6.62 5.19
N GLY A 121 -21.33 -7.03 4.09
CA GLY A 121 -20.65 -7.76 3.03
C GLY A 121 -19.58 -6.88 2.36
N ILE A 122 -18.40 -7.45 2.07
CA ILE A 122 -17.29 -6.72 1.46
C ILE A 122 -16.82 -7.36 0.14
N SER A 123 -16.70 -6.58 -0.93
CA SER A 123 -16.09 -7.03 -2.20
C SER A 123 -14.61 -6.67 -2.19
N VAL A 124 -13.72 -7.65 -2.34
CA VAL A 124 -12.28 -7.45 -2.51
C VAL A 124 -11.96 -7.38 -3.99
N VAL A 125 -11.36 -6.28 -4.45
CA VAL A 125 -10.92 -6.07 -5.82
C VAL A 125 -9.40 -6.10 -5.88
N ILE A 126 -8.86 -6.97 -6.74
CA ILE A 126 -7.42 -7.11 -6.99
C ILE A 126 -7.16 -6.83 -8.46
N ALA A 127 -6.43 -5.75 -8.77
CA ALA A 127 -5.99 -5.46 -10.12
C ALA A 127 -4.67 -6.19 -10.43
N THR A 128 -4.57 -6.76 -11.62
CA THR A 128 -3.37 -7.49 -12.08
C THR A 128 -3.02 -7.12 -13.51
N HIS A 129 -1.73 -7.15 -13.84
CA HIS A 129 -1.25 -6.97 -15.21
C HIS A 129 0.00 -7.82 -15.44
N ASN A 130 -0.15 -8.95 -16.15
CA ASN A 130 0.97 -9.83 -16.55
C ASN A 130 1.87 -10.31 -15.39
N ARG A 131 1.30 -10.56 -14.19
CA ARG A 131 2.02 -11.00 -12.97
C ARG A 131 1.34 -12.19 -12.27
N PRO A 132 1.11 -13.33 -12.96
CA PRO A 132 0.31 -14.44 -12.42
C PRO A 132 0.86 -15.03 -11.12
N GLU A 133 2.18 -15.06 -10.93
CA GLU A 133 2.77 -15.61 -9.71
C GLU A 133 2.59 -14.71 -8.48
N LEU A 134 2.67 -13.39 -8.64
CA LEU A 134 2.36 -12.46 -7.54
C LEU A 134 0.87 -12.53 -7.20
N LEU A 135 0.01 -12.50 -8.23
CA LEU A 135 -1.44 -12.66 -8.09
C LEU A 135 -1.79 -13.94 -7.32
N ARG A 136 -1.17 -15.07 -7.65
CA ARG A 136 -1.39 -16.35 -6.94
C ARG A 136 -1.14 -16.21 -5.44
N GLN A 137 -0.03 -15.57 -5.06
CA GLN A 137 0.36 -15.42 -3.66
C GLN A 137 -0.53 -14.42 -2.91
N CYS A 138 -0.92 -13.32 -3.57
CA CYS A 138 -1.93 -12.40 -3.06
C CYS A 138 -3.27 -13.12 -2.80
N LEU A 139 -3.77 -13.87 -3.78
CA LEU A 139 -5.01 -14.65 -3.65
C LEU A 139 -4.93 -15.71 -2.55
N ASP A 140 -3.81 -16.43 -2.45
CA ASP A 140 -3.61 -17.39 -1.36
C ASP A 140 -3.68 -16.69 0.01
N SER A 141 -3.21 -15.45 0.15
CA SER A 141 -3.33 -14.68 1.40
C SER A 141 -4.77 -14.22 1.68
N VAL A 142 -5.47 -13.71 0.66
CA VAL A 142 -6.86 -13.22 0.79
C VAL A 142 -7.82 -14.35 1.10
N LEU A 143 -7.62 -15.53 0.51
CA LEU A 143 -8.46 -16.71 0.71
C LEU A 143 -8.21 -17.44 2.04
N ARG A 144 -7.21 -17.01 2.83
CA ARG A 144 -7.02 -17.48 4.22
C ARG A 144 -7.81 -16.69 5.25
N ILE A 145 -8.41 -15.57 4.87
CA ILE A 145 -9.17 -14.74 5.80
C ILE A 145 -10.42 -15.50 6.21
N ASP A 146 -10.57 -15.72 7.51
CA ASP A 146 -11.76 -16.32 8.09
C ASP A 146 -12.80 -15.21 8.34
N SER A 147 -13.52 -14.84 7.27
CA SER A 147 -14.60 -13.86 7.32
C SER A 147 -15.86 -14.43 6.67
N PRO A 148 -17.04 -14.29 7.30
CA PRO A 148 -18.24 -14.97 6.83
C PRO A 148 -18.86 -14.35 5.56
N ARG A 149 -18.46 -13.13 5.14
CA ARG A 149 -19.14 -12.39 4.06
C ARG A 149 -18.23 -11.54 3.19
N TYR A 150 -17.48 -12.18 2.29
CA TYR A 150 -16.77 -11.47 1.24
C TYR A 150 -16.79 -12.20 -0.09
N GLU A 151 -16.59 -11.44 -1.17
CA GLU A 151 -16.30 -11.98 -2.50
C GLU A 151 -14.95 -11.43 -2.99
N VAL A 152 -14.31 -12.16 -3.91
CA VAL A 152 -13.05 -11.73 -4.53
C VAL A 152 -13.24 -11.54 -6.02
N LEU A 153 -12.90 -10.35 -6.50
CA LEU A 153 -12.90 -9.94 -7.90
C LEU A 153 -11.45 -9.72 -8.34
N VAL A 154 -11.00 -10.46 -9.35
CA VAL A 154 -9.71 -10.21 -10.00
C VAL A 154 -9.98 -9.49 -11.31
N VAL A 155 -9.38 -8.31 -11.47
CA VAL A 155 -9.48 -7.51 -12.68
C VAL A 155 -8.15 -7.52 -13.41
N ASP A 156 -8.12 -8.25 -14.52
CA ASP A 156 -6.96 -8.38 -15.39
C ASP A 156 -6.92 -7.22 -16.40
N ASN A 157 -5.98 -6.30 -16.20
CA ASN A 157 -5.93 -5.01 -16.89
C ASN A 157 -4.97 -5.04 -18.07
N ALA A 158 -5.49 -4.83 -19.28
CA ALA A 158 -4.77 -4.89 -20.55
C ALA A 158 -3.79 -6.08 -20.65
N PRO A 159 -4.25 -7.32 -20.40
CA PRO A 159 -3.35 -8.47 -20.40
C PRO A 159 -2.80 -8.77 -21.79
N ALA A 160 -1.54 -9.18 -21.84
CA ALA A 160 -0.89 -9.62 -23.08
C ALA A 160 -1.32 -11.04 -23.50
N GLY A 161 -1.88 -11.83 -22.58
CA GLY A 161 -2.29 -13.22 -22.78
C GLY A 161 -3.40 -13.64 -21.80
N ASP A 162 -3.57 -14.95 -21.62
CA ASP A 162 -4.65 -15.53 -20.80
C ASP A 162 -4.10 -16.17 -19.49
N ASP A 163 -2.88 -15.84 -19.07
CA ASP A 163 -2.20 -16.48 -17.92
C ASP A 163 -2.98 -16.30 -16.60
N ALA A 164 -3.41 -15.07 -16.29
CA ALA A 164 -4.19 -14.79 -15.09
C ALA A 164 -5.55 -15.50 -15.15
N LYS A 165 -6.22 -15.47 -16.30
CA LYS A 165 -7.49 -16.18 -16.53
C LYS A 165 -7.35 -17.69 -16.32
N THR A 166 -6.26 -18.27 -16.83
CA THR A 166 -5.92 -19.70 -16.70
C THR A 166 -5.68 -20.05 -15.23
N LEU A 167 -4.88 -19.25 -14.52
CA LEU A 167 -4.66 -19.39 -13.08
C LEU A 167 -5.96 -19.36 -12.28
N ILE A 168 -6.85 -18.39 -12.54
CA ILE A 168 -8.14 -18.31 -11.83
C ILE A 168 -8.99 -19.55 -12.12
N ARG A 169 -9.13 -19.94 -13.39
CA ARG A 169 -9.92 -21.11 -13.80
C ARG A 169 -9.42 -22.40 -13.15
N GLU A 170 -8.12 -22.60 -13.06
CA GLU A 170 -7.54 -23.89 -12.65
C GLU A 170 -7.42 -24.03 -11.12
N ARG A 171 -7.27 -22.93 -10.39
CA ARG A 171 -7.00 -22.97 -8.93
C ARG A 171 -8.06 -22.28 -8.06
N TYR A 172 -8.86 -21.39 -8.63
CA TYR A 172 -9.71 -20.48 -7.86
C TYR A 172 -11.14 -20.30 -8.40
N ALA A 173 -11.59 -21.11 -9.37
CA ALA A 173 -12.84 -20.91 -10.10
C ALA A 173 -14.09 -20.71 -9.21
N ASP A 174 -14.19 -21.45 -8.11
CA ASP A 174 -15.35 -21.39 -7.20
C ASP A 174 -15.28 -20.26 -6.17
N ARG A 175 -14.14 -19.59 -6.06
CA ARG A 175 -13.86 -18.60 -5.00
C ARG A 175 -13.55 -17.20 -5.52
N VAL A 176 -13.18 -17.08 -6.79
CA VAL A 176 -12.72 -15.82 -7.40
C VAL A 176 -13.43 -15.58 -8.73
N ARG A 177 -14.00 -14.39 -8.88
CA ARG A 177 -14.59 -13.93 -10.13
C ARG A 177 -13.54 -13.19 -10.96
N TYR A 178 -13.26 -13.69 -12.16
CA TYR A 178 -12.36 -13.05 -13.12
C TYR A 178 -13.10 -12.02 -13.97
N LEU A 179 -12.51 -10.84 -14.13
CA LEU A 179 -12.95 -9.75 -14.99
C LEU A 179 -11.77 -9.31 -15.86
N ARG A 180 -12.04 -8.93 -17.12
CA ARG A 180 -11.02 -8.45 -18.05
C ARG A 180 -11.32 -7.02 -18.44
N GLU A 181 -10.38 -6.12 -18.17
CA GLU A 181 -10.40 -4.73 -18.64
C GLU A 181 -9.43 -4.64 -19.82
N PRO A 182 -9.89 -4.48 -21.07
CA PRO A 182 -9.00 -4.47 -22.23
C PRO A 182 -8.11 -3.23 -22.32
N VAL A 183 -8.48 -2.10 -21.70
CA VAL A 183 -7.76 -0.82 -21.82
C VAL A 183 -6.87 -0.57 -20.60
N ALA A 184 -5.61 -0.23 -20.85
CA ALA A 184 -4.65 0.01 -19.77
C ALA A 184 -5.09 1.17 -18.87
N GLY A 185 -4.93 0.98 -17.56
CA GLY A 185 -5.24 1.99 -16.55
C GLY A 185 -5.77 1.36 -15.27
N LEU A 186 -5.05 1.54 -14.16
CA LEU A 186 -5.43 1.02 -12.85
C LEU A 186 -6.81 1.53 -12.41
N ALA A 187 -7.10 2.82 -12.63
CA ALA A 187 -8.41 3.40 -12.35
C ALA A 187 -9.54 2.72 -13.14
N ARG A 188 -9.28 2.28 -14.38
CA ARG A 188 -10.27 1.53 -15.19
C ARG A 188 -10.51 0.15 -14.60
N ALA A 189 -9.44 -0.55 -14.20
CA ALA A 189 -9.55 -1.83 -13.53
C ALA A 189 -10.34 -1.72 -12.21
N HIS A 190 -10.05 -0.70 -11.40
CA HIS A 190 -10.80 -0.42 -10.18
C HIS A 190 -12.27 -0.12 -10.46
N ASN A 191 -12.59 0.66 -11.49
CA ASN A 191 -13.97 0.96 -11.87
C ASN A 191 -14.73 -0.26 -12.39
N LEU A 192 -14.09 -1.14 -13.16
CA LEU A 192 -14.70 -2.41 -13.58
C LEU A 192 -15.00 -3.31 -12.36
N GLY A 193 -14.07 -3.38 -11.41
CA GLY A 193 -14.30 -4.04 -10.12
C GLY A 193 -15.45 -3.42 -9.34
N LEU A 194 -15.49 -2.09 -9.24
CA LEU A 194 -16.55 -1.33 -8.56
C LEU A 194 -17.94 -1.57 -9.19
N ALA A 195 -18.01 -1.66 -10.52
CA ALA A 195 -19.25 -1.96 -11.23
C ALA A 195 -19.74 -3.38 -10.94
N ALA A 196 -18.83 -4.34 -10.80
CA ALA A 196 -19.14 -5.75 -10.56
C ALA A 196 -19.33 -6.14 -9.07
N ALA A 197 -18.94 -5.25 -8.15
CA ALA A 197 -19.01 -5.45 -6.70
C ALA A 197 -20.45 -5.52 -6.18
N ARG A 198 -20.69 -6.47 -5.26
CA ARG A 198 -21.98 -6.74 -4.62
C ARG A 198 -21.98 -6.37 -3.13
N GLY A 199 -20.80 -6.22 -2.52
CA GLY A 199 -20.66 -5.85 -1.11
C GLY A 199 -21.12 -4.41 -0.84
N GLU A 200 -21.64 -4.19 0.37
CA GLU A 200 -21.91 -2.86 0.91
C GLU A 200 -20.63 -2.04 1.06
N LEU A 201 -19.53 -2.73 1.36
CA LEU A 201 -18.17 -2.21 1.35
C LEU A 201 -17.39 -2.80 0.17
N ILE A 202 -16.38 -2.06 -0.27
CA ILE A 202 -15.44 -2.51 -1.30
C ILE A 202 -14.02 -2.20 -0.84
N ALA A 203 -13.14 -3.19 -0.88
CA ALA A 203 -11.73 -3.07 -0.55
C ALA A 203 -10.87 -3.32 -1.79
N PHE A 204 -9.79 -2.55 -1.92
CA PHE A 204 -8.83 -2.64 -3.01
C PHE A 204 -7.46 -2.99 -2.44
N THR A 205 -6.77 -3.90 -3.14
CA THR A 205 -5.37 -4.22 -2.90
C THR A 205 -4.69 -4.62 -4.21
N ASP A 206 -3.36 -4.62 -4.23
CA ASP A 206 -2.58 -4.90 -5.43
C ASP A 206 -2.16 -6.39 -5.49
N ASP A 207 -1.90 -6.91 -6.69
CA ASP A 207 -1.45 -8.30 -6.91
C ASP A 207 -0.08 -8.63 -6.26
N ASP A 208 0.69 -7.63 -5.85
CA ASP A 208 2.01 -7.73 -5.23
C ASP A 208 1.97 -7.56 -3.70
N THR A 209 0.80 -7.80 -3.12
CA THR A 209 0.54 -7.71 -1.68
C THR A 209 0.26 -9.07 -1.04
N LEU A 210 0.48 -9.16 0.27
CA LEU A 210 -0.03 -10.21 1.14
C LEU A 210 -0.88 -9.55 2.24
N VAL A 211 -2.15 -9.94 2.37
CA VAL A 211 -3.04 -9.35 3.38
C VAL A 211 -2.90 -10.08 4.72
N ASP A 212 -3.08 -9.35 5.83
CA ASP A 212 -3.17 -9.95 7.16
C ASP A 212 -4.49 -10.72 7.33
N ARG A 213 -4.47 -11.77 8.17
CA ARG A 213 -5.67 -12.60 8.43
C ARG A 213 -6.84 -11.79 9.01
N ASP A 214 -6.54 -10.71 9.74
CA ASP A 214 -7.52 -9.85 10.39
C ASP A 214 -7.86 -8.61 9.53
N TRP A 215 -7.35 -8.52 8.29
CA TRP A 215 -7.47 -7.34 7.42
C TRP A 215 -8.92 -6.90 7.17
N LEU A 216 -9.80 -7.81 6.72
CA LEU A 216 -11.21 -7.47 6.47
C LEU A 216 -11.97 -7.17 7.77
N THR A 217 -11.62 -7.85 8.87
CA THR A 217 -12.19 -7.59 10.19
C THR A 217 -11.85 -6.18 10.67
N ALA A 218 -10.60 -5.75 10.51
CA ALA A 218 -10.15 -4.42 10.88
C ALA A 218 -10.83 -3.32 10.05
N LEU A 219 -11.00 -3.55 8.74
CA LEU A 219 -11.71 -2.63 7.84
C LEU A 219 -13.20 -2.51 8.20
N THR A 220 -13.91 -3.63 8.33
CA THR A 220 -15.34 -3.65 8.68
C THR A 220 -15.58 -3.05 10.07
N THR A 221 -14.70 -3.32 11.04
CA THR A 221 -14.75 -2.72 12.38
C THR A 221 -14.61 -1.20 12.30
N ALA A 222 -13.67 -0.68 11.50
CA ALA A 222 -13.48 0.76 11.34
C ALA A 222 -14.73 1.46 10.78
N PHE A 223 -15.43 0.85 9.80
CA PHE A 223 -16.70 1.39 9.28
C PHE A 223 -17.87 1.27 10.26
N ALA A 224 -17.84 0.28 11.16
CA ALA A 224 -18.85 0.11 12.19
C ALA A 224 -18.66 1.12 13.35
N GLU A 225 -17.41 1.40 13.72
CA GLU A 225 -17.04 2.37 14.76
C GLU A 225 -17.24 3.83 14.32
N ASP A 226 -17.11 4.12 13.02
CA ASP A 226 -17.28 5.46 12.45
C ASP A 226 -18.29 5.43 11.29
N PRO A 227 -19.61 5.60 11.56
CA PRO A 227 -20.63 5.59 10.52
C PRO A 227 -20.42 6.64 9.42
N ASP A 228 -19.76 7.77 9.74
CA ASP A 228 -19.47 8.86 8.79
C ASP A 228 -18.27 8.54 7.87
N ALA A 229 -17.49 7.49 8.19
CA ALA A 229 -16.40 7.04 7.34
C ALA A 229 -16.91 6.66 5.96
N GLY A 230 -16.46 7.42 4.97
CA GLY A 230 -16.63 7.11 3.55
C GLY A 230 -15.50 6.26 2.99
N CYS A 231 -14.31 6.38 3.58
CA CYS A 231 -13.11 5.64 3.20
C CYS A 231 -12.31 5.24 4.45
N VAL A 232 -11.77 4.02 4.44
CA VAL A 232 -10.80 3.52 5.42
C VAL A 232 -9.56 3.05 4.68
N THR A 233 -8.39 3.57 5.06
CA THR A 233 -7.09 3.10 4.58
C THR A 233 -6.38 2.32 5.69
N GLY A 234 -5.37 1.51 5.34
CA GLY A 234 -4.68 0.68 6.31
C GLY A 234 -3.15 0.78 6.28
N LEU A 235 -2.53 0.10 7.25
CA LEU A 235 -1.07 0.02 7.37
C LEU A 235 -0.49 -0.83 6.23
N ILE A 236 0.56 -0.31 5.60
CA ILE A 236 1.31 -1.04 4.56
C ILE A 236 2.77 -1.15 5.00
N LEU A 237 3.27 -2.38 5.05
CA LEU A 237 4.63 -2.72 5.45
C LEU A 237 5.36 -3.47 4.32
N PRO A 238 6.71 -3.45 4.27
CA PRO A 238 7.43 -4.24 3.28
C PRO A 238 7.26 -5.73 3.58
N ALA A 239 6.86 -6.54 2.58
CA ALA A 239 6.83 -8.00 2.73
C ALA A 239 8.23 -8.62 2.75
N GLU A 240 9.20 -7.96 2.11
CA GLU A 240 10.58 -8.44 1.98
C GLU A 240 11.54 -7.26 1.82
N LEU A 241 12.77 -7.42 2.32
CA LEU A 241 13.88 -6.47 2.21
C LEU A 241 15.16 -7.23 1.88
N GLU A 242 15.14 -7.94 0.74
CA GLU A 242 16.24 -8.78 0.29
C GLU A 242 17.25 -8.02 -0.57
N THR A 243 16.85 -6.90 -1.18
CA THR A 243 17.73 -6.12 -2.05
C THR A 243 17.90 -4.66 -1.59
N ALA A 244 19.02 -4.06 -1.99
CA ALA A 244 19.31 -2.66 -1.72
C ALA A 244 18.24 -1.71 -2.29
N ALA A 245 17.63 -2.07 -3.42
CA ALA A 245 16.57 -1.29 -4.04
C ALA A 245 15.31 -1.23 -3.17
N GLN A 246 14.91 -2.38 -2.57
CA GLN A 246 13.77 -2.47 -1.67
C GLN A 246 14.02 -1.65 -0.39
N ALA A 247 15.22 -1.77 0.19
CA ALA A 247 15.62 -0.98 1.35
C ALA A 247 15.64 0.52 1.06
N ALA A 248 16.15 0.93 -0.11
CA ALA A 248 16.19 2.33 -0.52
C ALA A 248 14.78 2.92 -0.66
N LEU A 249 13.82 2.16 -1.22
CA LEU A 249 12.43 2.61 -1.34
C LEU A 249 11.76 2.75 0.05
N GLN A 250 11.97 1.76 0.93
CA GLN A 250 11.47 1.83 2.31
C GLN A 250 12.02 3.06 3.05
N GLN A 251 13.31 3.36 2.89
CA GLN A 251 13.95 4.54 3.50
C GLN A 251 13.51 5.87 2.89
N HIS A 252 13.15 5.89 1.60
CA HIS A 252 12.74 7.10 0.89
C HIS A 252 11.41 7.67 1.39
N GLY A 253 10.56 6.83 1.98
CA GLY A 253 9.28 7.26 2.53
C GLY A 253 8.33 6.13 2.90
N GLY A 254 8.58 4.89 2.42
CA GLY A 254 7.73 3.74 2.68
C GLY A 254 6.26 3.99 2.31
N TYR A 255 5.39 3.10 2.79
CA TYR A 255 3.94 3.30 2.73
C TYR A 255 3.29 3.42 4.11
N ASP A 256 4.03 3.15 5.19
CA ASP A 256 3.49 3.24 6.54
C ASP A 256 3.13 4.68 6.88
N LYS A 257 1.96 4.87 7.51
CA LYS A 257 1.51 6.18 8.01
C LYS A 257 1.61 6.25 9.54
N GLY A 258 2.38 5.32 10.12
CA GLY A 258 2.51 5.08 11.56
C GLY A 258 1.50 4.07 12.11
N PHE A 259 1.54 3.86 13.41
CA PHE A 259 0.78 2.81 14.13
C PHE A 259 -0.42 3.35 14.90
N ALA A 260 -0.74 4.65 14.74
CA ALA A 260 -1.87 5.29 15.38
C ALA A 260 -3.02 5.46 14.39
N ALA A 261 -4.23 5.14 14.82
CA ALA A 261 -5.45 5.46 14.07
C ALA A 261 -5.55 6.98 13.86
N ARG A 262 -6.07 7.38 12.70
CA ARG A 262 -6.26 8.80 12.35
C ARG A 262 -7.57 9.00 11.63
N ARG A 263 -8.13 10.19 11.77
CA ARG A 263 -9.39 10.61 11.16
C ARG A 263 -9.18 11.96 10.48
N TRP A 264 -9.72 12.13 9.29
CA TRP A 264 -9.68 13.39 8.54
C TRP A 264 -11.07 13.72 8.01
N SER A 265 -11.51 14.94 8.24
CA SER A 265 -12.70 15.53 7.62
C SER A 265 -12.48 17.03 7.41
N LEU A 266 -13.34 17.66 6.60
CA LEU A 266 -13.29 19.12 6.45
C LEU A 266 -13.68 19.85 7.74
N ASP A 267 -14.53 19.25 8.57
CA ASP A 267 -14.98 19.82 9.84
C ASP A 267 -13.91 19.72 10.95
N GLN A 268 -13.00 18.75 10.82
CA GLN A 268 -11.87 18.55 11.72
C GLN A 268 -10.57 18.50 10.89
N PRO A 269 -10.14 19.64 10.34
CA PRO A 269 -8.98 19.67 9.46
C PRO A 269 -7.71 19.34 10.24
N SER A 270 -6.84 18.54 9.64
CA SER A 270 -5.54 18.24 10.24
C SER A 270 -4.67 19.49 10.34
N GLY A 271 -3.66 19.47 11.24
CA GLY A 271 -2.63 20.51 11.32
C GLY A 271 -1.69 20.59 10.10
N ASP A 272 -1.96 19.85 9.03
CA ASP A 272 -1.22 19.93 7.77
C ASP A 272 -1.57 21.24 7.02
N PRO A 273 -0.59 22.13 6.75
CA PRO A 273 -0.83 23.38 6.05
C PRO A 273 -1.38 23.21 4.62
N LEU A 274 -1.21 22.03 4.01
CA LEU A 274 -1.70 21.72 2.66
C LEU A 274 -2.95 20.83 2.66
N PHE A 275 -3.55 20.50 3.81
CA PHE A 275 -4.80 19.75 3.86
C PHE A 275 -5.89 20.41 2.97
N PRO A 276 -6.74 19.69 2.22
CA PRO A 276 -6.73 18.24 1.99
C PRO A 276 -5.91 17.79 0.77
N PHE A 277 -5.02 18.63 0.23
CA PHE A 277 -4.24 18.36 -0.98
C PHE A 277 -3.04 17.43 -0.79
N THR A 278 -2.76 17.02 0.45
CA THR A 278 -1.71 16.06 0.81
C THR A 278 -2.27 14.65 0.97
N ALA A 279 -3.09 14.22 0.00
CA ALA A 279 -3.84 12.96 0.08
C ALA A 279 -2.96 11.71 0.33
N GLY A 280 -1.68 11.74 -0.06
CA GLY A 280 -0.74 10.65 0.23
C GLY A 280 -0.43 10.45 1.73
N ARG A 281 -0.91 11.34 2.61
CA ARG A 281 -0.88 11.14 4.07
C ARG A 281 -2.04 10.30 4.60
N PHE A 282 -3.12 10.22 3.83
CA PHE A 282 -4.32 9.49 4.19
C PHE A 282 -4.13 7.98 4.04
N GLY A 283 -3.38 7.53 3.03
CA GLY A 283 -3.10 6.12 2.79
C GLY A 283 -2.48 5.90 1.41
N SER A 284 -2.72 4.72 0.84
CA SER A 284 -2.31 4.34 -0.52
C SER A 284 -3.28 3.31 -1.10
N GLY A 285 -3.37 3.26 -2.42
CA GLY A 285 -4.25 2.36 -3.18
C GLY A 285 -4.09 0.87 -2.90
N ALA A 286 -2.91 0.44 -2.44
CA ALA A 286 -2.66 -0.96 -2.08
C ALA A 286 -3.45 -1.44 -0.83
N ASN A 287 -3.99 -0.52 -0.03
CA ASN A 287 -4.76 -0.85 1.18
C ASN A 287 -5.80 0.24 1.48
N MET A 288 -6.91 0.18 0.75
CA MET A 288 -8.02 1.11 0.89
C MET A 288 -9.36 0.39 0.76
N ALA A 289 -10.36 0.87 1.49
CA ALA A 289 -11.73 0.40 1.40
C ALA A 289 -12.70 1.58 1.48
N PHE A 290 -13.87 1.42 0.86
CA PHE A 290 -14.89 2.45 0.75
C PHE A 290 -16.27 1.87 1.02
N ARG A 291 -17.21 2.75 1.40
CA ARG A 291 -18.62 2.43 1.20
C ARG A 291 -18.89 2.33 -0.30
N THR A 292 -19.33 1.17 -0.79
CA THR A 292 -19.51 0.92 -2.23
C THR A 292 -20.44 1.94 -2.87
N GLY A 293 -21.58 2.22 -2.21
CA GLY A 293 -22.56 3.20 -2.68
C GLY A 293 -22.00 4.61 -2.77
N LEU A 294 -21.18 5.03 -1.80
CA LEU A 294 -20.55 6.34 -1.81
C LEU A 294 -19.52 6.47 -2.94
N LEU A 295 -18.63 5.48 -3.09
CA LEU A 295 -17.62 5.51 -4.15
C LEU A 295 -18.27 5.58 -5.53
N ARG A 296 -19.40 4.89 -5.75
CA ARG A 296 -20.22 5.03 -6.96
C ARG A 296 -20.83 6.43 -7.09
N ALA A 297 -21.39 6.98 -6.02
CA ALA A 297 -22.04 8.29 -6.03
C ALA A 297 -21.06 9.44 -6.35
N ILE A 298 -19.79 9.34 -5.94
CA ILE A 298 -18.75 10.32 -6.29
C ILE A 298 -18.10 10.08 -7.66
N GLY A 299 -18.61 9.11 -8.44
CA GLY A 299 -18.16 8.83 -9.80
C GLY A 299 -16.99 7.84 -9.93
N GLY A 300 -16.64 7.11 -8.87
CA GLY A 300 -15.54 6.15 -8.86
C GLY A 300 -14.15 6.79 -9.01
N PHE A 301 -13.22 6.05 -9.59
CA PHE A 301 -11.86 6.51 -9.88
C PHE A 301 -11.83 7.24 -11.23
N ASP A 302 -10.98 8.26 -11.36
CA ASP A 302 -10.85 9.01 -12.61
C ASP A 302 -10.03 8.21 -13.65
N PRO A 303 -10.61 7.78 -14.79
CA PRO A 303 -9.91 6.97 -15.78
C PRO A 303 -8.72 7.66 -16.44
N ALA A 304 -8.60 8.99 -16.33
CA ALA A 304 -7.45 9.76 -16.80
C ALA A 304 -6.29 9.81 -15.79
N THR A 305 -6.39 9.07 -14.68
CA THR A 305 -5.35 8.91 -13.67
C THR A 305 -4.96 7.43 -13.52
N GLY A 306 -3.96 7.17 -12.68
CA GLY A 306 -3.53 5.80 -12.34
C GLY A 306 -2.43 5.23 -13.23
N VAL A 307 -1.80 4.17 -12.75
CA VAL A 307 -0.73 3.45 -13.46
C VAL A 307 -1.29 2.85 -14.76
N GLY A 308 -0.49 2.85 -15.84
CA GLY A 308 -0.93 2.40 -17.16
C GLY A 308 -1.45 3.52 -18.07
N THR A 309 -1.62 4.73 -17.53
CA THR A 309 -1.95 5.95 -18.29
C THR A 309 -0.73 6.90 -18.36
N PRO A 310 -0.72 7.90 -19.26
CA PRO A 310 0.28 8.97 -19.24
C PRO A 310 0.39 9.77 -17.93
N ALA A 311 -0.59 9.67 -17.02
CA ALA A 311 -0.57 10.28 -15.69
C ALA A 311 0.31 9.52 -14.67
N HIS A 312 0.64 8.24 -14.94
CA HIS A 312 1.48 7.36 -14.11
C HIS A 312 0.98 7.05 -12.69
N GLY A 313 -0.12 7.62 -12.21
CA GLY A 313 -0.65 7.38 -10.86
C GLY A 313 -1.68 8.43 -10.43
N GLY A 314 -1.95 8.49 -9.13
CA GLY A 314 -2.76 9.53 -8.49
C GLY A 314 -4.27 9.27 -8.45
N ASP A 315 -4.73 8.10 -8.89
CA ASP A 315 -6.13 7.70 -8.86
C ASP A 315 -6.64 7.51 -7.42
N ASP A 316 -5.85 6.85 -6.57
CA ASP A 316 -6.11 6.69 -5.14
C ASP A 316 -6.14 8.04 -4.40
N LEU A 317 -5.15 8.91 -4.66
CA LEU A 317 -5.05 10.23 -4.08
C LEU A 317 -6.26 11.10 -4.43
N LEU A 318 -6.72 11.02 -5.68
CA LEU A 318 -7.89 11.76 -6.13
C LEU A 318 -9.17 11.22 -5.49
N ALA A 319 -9.31 9.90 -5.37
CA ALA A 319 -10.44 9.29 -4.67
C ALA A 319 -10.48 9.74 -3.19
N PHE A 320 -9.35 9.71 -2.48
CA PHE A 320 -9.26 10.17 -1.10
C PHE A 320 -9.61 11.65 -0.95
N PHE A 321 -9.09 12.49 -1.84
CA PHE A 321 -9.44 13.91 -1.89
C PHE A 321 -10.94 14.11 -2.10
N ARG A 322 -11.56 13.42 -3.06
CA ARG A 322 -13.00 13.51 -3.35
C ARG A 322 -13.86 13.05 -2.17
N ILE A 323 -13.44 12.03 -1.42
CA ILE A 323 -14.14 11.61 -0.19
C ILE A 323 -14.15 12.76 0.83
N VAL A 324 -12.99 13.36 1.11
CA VAL A 324 -12.91 14.46 2.07
C VAL A 324 -13.66 15.69 1.58
N THR A 325 -13.52 16.08 0.30
CA THR A 325 -14.16 17.29 -0.23
C THR A 325 -15.66 17.14 -0.46
N SER A 326 -16.19 15.92 -0.50
CA SER A 326 -17.63 15.65 -0.48
C SER A 326 -18.23 15.66 0.94
N GLY A 327 -17.44 15.98 1.96
CA GLY A 327 -17.90 16.11 3.34
C GLY A 327 -17.88 14.82 4.15
N HIS A 328 -17.35 13.73 3.59
CA HIS A 328 -17.21 12.45 4.30
C HIS A 328 -15.89 12.35 5.06
N VAL A 329 -15.86 11.42 6.00
CA VAL A 329 -14.65 11.12 6.77
C VAL A 329 -13.77 10.12 6.02
N LEU A 330 -12.46 10.37 6.05
CA LEU A 330 -11.45 9.37 5.74
C LEU A 330 -10.75 8.97 7.03
N SER A 331 -10.70 7.67 7.31
CA SER A 331 -10.03 7.10 8.47
C SER A 331 -8.83 6.23 8.07
N TYR A 332 -7.76 6.28 8.85
CA TYR A 332 -6.63 5.35 8.74
C TYR A 332 -6.68 4.38 9.91
N GLN A 333 -6.76 3.10 9.59
CA GLN A 333 -6.89 1.99 10.52
C GLN A 333 -5.61 1.14 10.50
N PRO A 334 -4.69 1.31 11.47
CA PRO A 334 -3.41 0.58 11.45
C PRO A 334 -3.58 -0.93 11.62
N ASP A 335 -4.69 -1.39 12.22
CA ASP A 335 -5.02 -2.82 12.35
C ASP A 335 -5.32 -3.50 11.00
N ALA A 336 -5.67 -2.73 9.96
CA ALA A 336 -5.87 -3.26 8.62
C ALA A 336 -4.50 -3.34 7.92
N ILE A 337 -3.82 -4.47 8.05
CA ILE A 337 -2.42 -4.63 7.62
C ILE A 337 -2.32 -5.30 6.24
N VAL A 338 -1.48 -4.72 5.39
CA VAL A 338 -1.06 -5.29 4.10
C VAL A 338 0.47 -5.27 4.01
N TRP A 339 1.04 -6.35 3.49
CA TRP A 339 2.47 -6.49 3.25
C TRP A 339 2.74 -6.35 1.75
N HIS A 340 3.46 -5.31 1.35
CA HIS A 340 3.70 -4.96 -0.04
C HIS A 340 5.10 -5.40 -0.50
N ARG A 341 5.19 -5.98 -1.70
CA ARG A 341 6.48 -6.36 -2.30
C ARG A 341 7.04 -5.25 -3.16
N HIS A 342 8.09 -4.63 -2.65
CA HIS A 342 8.85 -3.64 -3.39
C HIS A 342 9.57 -4.27 -4.58
N ARG A 343 9.73 -3.49 -5.66
CA ARG A 343 10.50 -3.92 -6.83
C ARG A 343 11.94 -4.25 -6.44
N ARG A 344 12.45 -5.39 -6.92
CA ARG A 344 13.74 -5.94 -6.52
C ARG A 344 14.93 -5.26 -7.21
N THR A 345 14.76 -4.71 -8.40
CA THR A 345 15.86 -4.23 -9.26
C THR A 345 16.12 -2.72 -9.11
N PRO A 346 17.39 -2.29 -8.99
CA PRO A 346 17.74 -0.86 -8.91
C PRO A 346 17.29 -0.05 -10.12
N ASP A 347 17.32 -0.64 -11.31
CA ASP A 347 16.94 0.03 -12.57
C ASP A 347 15.45 0.43 -12.61
N ALA A 348 14.61 -0.26 -11.83
CA ALA A 348 13.19 0.07 -11.75
C ALA A 348 12.91 1.27 -10.82
N LEU A 349 13.82 1.60 -9.91
CA LEU A 349 13.62 2.62 -8.88
C LEU A 349 13.54 4.05 -9.45
N PRO A 350 14.38 4.49 -10.41
CA PRO A 350 14.23 5.80 -11.05
C PRO A 350 12.87 6.00 -11.73
N ALA A 351 12.39 4.99 -12.46
CA ALA A 351 11.11 5.04 -13.14
C ALA A 351 9.94 5.10 -12.13
N GLN A 352 10.04 4.35 -11.03
CA GLN A 352 9.05 4.37 -9.96
C GLN A 352 8.97 5.73 -9.27
N LEU A 353 10.11 6.32 -8.89
CA LEU A 353 10.16 7.64 -8.25
C LEU A 353 9.68 8.77 -9.16
N TYR A 354 10.04 8.71 -10.45
CA TYR A 354 9.48 9.62 -11.45
C TYR A 354 7.96 9.44 -11.55
N GLY A 355 7.47 8.20 -11.58
CA GLY A 355 6.05 7.86 -11.60
C GLY A 355 5.29 8.40 -10.39
N TYR A 356 5.85 8.32 -9.17
CA TYR A 356 5.23 8.90 -7.97
C TYR A 356 5.11 10.41 -8.07
N GLY A 357 6.17 11.08 -8.54
CA GLY A 357 6.13 12.49 -8.86
C GLY A 357 5.02 12.81 -9.85
N ALA A 358 5.02 12.14 -11.00
CA ALA A 358 4.05 12.34 -12.07
C ALA A 358 2.61 12.10 -11.60
N GLY A 359 2.35 11.02 -10.86
CA GLY A 359 1.06 10.72 -10.27
C GLY A 359 0.60 11.80 -9.29
N LEU A 360 1.49 12.29 -8.42
CA LEU A 360 1.18 13.39 -7.50
C LEU A 360 0.85 14.69 -8.24
N GLY A 361 1.61 15.03 -9.29
CA GLY A 361 1.33 16.20 -10.13
C GLY A 361 0.03 16.07 -10.92
N ALA A 362 -0.26 14.88 -11.46
CA ALA A 362 -1.49 14.57 -12.18
C ALA A 362 -2.71 14.65 -11.25
N TYR A 363 -2.61 14.06 -10.06
CA TYR A 363 -3.62 14.17 -9.02
C TYR A 363 -3.93 15.63 -8.67
N LEU A 364 -2.91 16.48 -8.45
CA LEU A 364 -3.14 17.89 -8.12
C LEU A 364 -3.86 18.63 -9.25
N ALA A 365 -3.51 18.35 -10.50
CA ALA A 365 -4.20 18.90 -11.66
C ALA A 365 -5.66 18.41 -11.74
N ALA A 366 -5.89 17.12 -11.50
CA ALA A 366 -7.22 16.53 -11.49
C ALA A 366 -8.08 17.04 -10.33
N ALA A 367 -7.50 17.24 -9.14
CA ALA A 367 -8.17 17.81 -7.97
C ALA A 367 -8.60 19.26 -8.22
N VAL A 368 -7.75 20.07 -8.86
CA VAL A 368 -8.11 21.44 -9.27
C VAL A 368 -9.19 21.44 -10.37
N ALA A 369 -9.14 20.49 -11.31
CA ALA A 369 -10.16 20.35 -12.34
C ALA A 369 -11.53 19.94 -11.75
N ALA A 370 -11.53 19.05 -10.76
CA ALA A 370 -12.73 18.59 -10.07
C ALA A 370 -13.32 19.66 -9.13
N GLU A 371 -12.47 20.40 -8.43
CA GLU A 371 -12.86 21.43 -7.45
C GLU A 371 -12.16 22.78 -7.71
N PRO A 372 -12.48 23.50 -8.81
CA PRO A 372 -11.81 24.75 -9.17
C PRO A 372 -11.89 25.83 -8.08
N ARG A 373 -12.94 25.76 -7.26
CA ARG A 373 -13.22 26.66 -6.13
C ARG A 373 -12.12 26.62 -5.07
N LEU A 374 -11.39 25.49 -4.96
CA LEU A 374 -10.34 25.30 -3.97
C LEU A 374 -8.96 25.77 -4.44
N LEU A 375 -8.81 26.19 -5.71
CA LEU A 375 -7.54 26.66 -6.28
C LEU A 375 -6.93 27.86 -5.52
N PRO A 376 -7.69 28.92 -5.15
CA PRO A 376 -7.13 30.03 -4.38
C PRO A 376 -6.62 29.58 -3.00
N ALA A 377 -7.30 28.63 -2.37
CA ALA A 377 -6.87 28.07 -1.09
C ALA A 377 -5.57 27.27 -1.24
N LEU A 378 -5.44 26.44 -2.28
CA LEU A 378 -4.21 25.73 -2.61
C LEU A 378 -3.04 26.70 -2.80
N LEU A 379 -3.18 27.69 -3.68
CA LEU A 379 -2.11 28.65 -4.00
C LEU A 379 -1.64 29.42 -2.75
N ARG A 380 -2.56 29.83 -1.86
CA ARG A 380 -2.22 30.50 -0.60
C ARG A 380 -1.47 29.59 0.39
N ARG A 381 -1.67 28.27 0.31
CA ARG A 381 -1.08 27.28 1.22
C ARG A 381 0.29 26.77 0.76
N ILE A 382 0.58 26.80 -0.55
CA ILE A 382 1.86 26.35 -1.14
C ILE A 382 3.09 26.93 -0.40
N PRO A 383 3.22 28.25 -0.13
CA PRO A 383 4.40 28.78 0.54
C PRO A 383 4.60 28.23 1.98
N ARG A 384 3.52 27.88 2.68
CA ARG A 384 3.61 27.23 4.00
C ARG A 384 4.04 25.77 3.85
N GLY A 385 3.47 25.06 2.89
CA GLY A 385 3.85 23.68 2.56
C GLY A 385 5.33 23.55 2.19
N VAL A 386 5.83 24.41 1.31
CA VAL A 386 7.26 24.43 0.90
C VAL A 386 8.17 24.69 2.10
N ARG A 387 7.82 25.67 2.95
CA ARG A 387 8.60 25.94 4.18
C ARG A 387 8.63 24.75 5.12
N GLN A 388 7.50 24.07 5.31
CA GLN A 388 7.43 22.88 6.16
C GLN A 388 8.24 21.72 5.58
N ALA A 389 8.14 21.46 4.28
CA ALA A 389 8.92 20.43 3.60
C ALA A 389 10.43 20.70 3.71
N ALA A 390 10.84 21.96 3.52
CA ALA A 390 12.23 22.37 3.70
C ALA A 390 12.72 22.20 5.15
N ALA A 391 11.88 22.52 6.15
CA ALA A 391 12.21 22.30 7.55
C ALA A 391 12.36 20.81 7.89
N GLN A 392 11.45 19.96 7.41
CA GLN A 392 11.51 18.52 7.58
C GLN A 392 12.73 17.89 6.90
N ALA A 393 13.10 18.39 5.72
CA ALA A 393 14.31 17.93 5.03
C ALA A 393 15.59 18.26 5.82
N ARG A 394 15.63 19.42 6.52
CA ARG A 394 16.76 19.82 7.38
C ARG A 394 16.82 19.03 8.69
N SER A 395 15.69 18.59 9.23
CA SER A 395 15.62 17.85 10.50
C SER A 395 15.91 16.35 10.36
N ARG A 396 16.00 15.80 9.14
CA ARG A 396 16.44 14.42 8.90
C ARG A 396 17.97 14.34 9.04
N THR A 397 18.47 14.31 10.27
CA THR A 397 19.90 14.31 10.64
C THR A 397 20.50 12.92 10.87
N THR A 398 19.81 11.82 10.53
CA THR A 398 20.41 10.47 10.59
C THR A 398 21.23 10.15 9.32
N PRO A 399 22.40 9.48 9.44
CA PRO A 399 23.21 9.05 8.29
C PRO A 399 22.45 8.15 7.30
N SER A 400 21.45 7.42 7.80
CA SER A 400 20.58 6.49 7.06
C SER A 400 19.35 7.15 6.40
N GLY A 401 19.12 8.45 6.60
CA GLY A 401 17.88 9.14 6.23
C GLY A 401 18.01 10.23 5.16
N ARG A 402 19.19 10.41 4.55
CA ARG A 402 19.38 11.39 3.47
C ARG A 402 18.75 10.88 2.18
N ARG A 403 17.59 11.43 1.84
CA ARG A 403 17.01 11.33 0.48
C ARG A 403 18.10 11.75 -0.51
N SER A 404 18.53 10.85 -1.39
CA SER A 404 19.56 11.22 -2.38
C SER A 404 19.02 12.37 -3.23
N THR A 405 19.83 13.40 -3.44
CA THR A 405 19.45 14.60 -4.23
C THR A 405 18.95 14.22 -5.62
N ARG A 406 19.53 13.16 -6.20
CA ARG A 406 19.11 12.57 -7.47
C ARG A 406 17.70 12.00 -7.43
N MET A 407 17.34 11.25 -6.38
CA MET A 407 15.98 10.70 -6.22
C MET A 407 14.94 11.81 -6.04
N ALA A 408 15.25 12.82 -5.21
CA ALA A 408 14.38 13.98 -5.03
C ALA A 408 14.14 14.75 -6.33
N ALA A 409 15.19 14.90 -7.15
CA ALA A 409 15.09 15.57 -8.45
C ALA A 409 14.22 14.79 -9.45
N LEU A 410 14.25 13.46 -9.44
CA LEU A 410 13.39 12.63 -10.29
C LEU A 410 11.92 12.77 -9.92
N GLU A 411 11.59 12.72 -8.63
CA GLU A 411 10.22 12.94 -8.12
C GLU A 411 9.72 14.34 -8.50
N LEU A 412 10.55 15.37 -8.32
CA LEU A 412 10.19 16.74 -8.72
C LEU A 412 9.95 16.88 -10.23
N ARG A 413 10.81 16.27 -11.06
CA ARG A 413 10.62 16.25 -12.53
C ARG A 413 9.33 15.54 -12.93
N GLY A 414 9.01 14.44 -12.26
CA GLY A 414 7.73 13.76 -12.41
C GLY A 414 6.58 14.70 -12.05
N MET A 415 6.63 15.36 -10.89
CA MET A 415 5.59 16.27 -10.42
C MET A 415 5.31 17.41 -11.39
N LEU A 416 6.34 17.98 -12.01
CA LEU A 416 6.18 19.02 -13.04
C LEU A 416 5.55 18.48 -14.33
N TYR A 417 5.82 17.21 -14.68
CA TYR A 417 5.21 16.55 -15.83
C TYR A 417 3.74 16.14 -15.57
N GLY A 418 3.39 15.77 -14.34
CA GLY A 418 2.08 15.23 -13.97
C GLY A 418 0.86 15.91 -14.60
N PRO A 419 0.73 17.25 -14.56
CA PRO A 419 -0.38 17.96 -15.21
C PRO A 419 -0.48 17.72 -16.72
N VAL A 420 0.66 17.65 -17.42
CA VAL A 420 0.71 17.31 -18.85
C VAL A 420 0.29 15.85 -19.07
N GLY A 421 0.76 14.95 -18.21
CA GLY A 421 0.34 13.54 -18.22
C GLY A 421 -1.16 13.37 -18.04
N TYR A 422 -1.77 14.09 -17.10
CA TYR A 422 -3.22 14.09 -16.89
C TYR A 422 -3.98 14.62 -18.11
N LEU A 423 -3.56 15.75 -18.67
CA LEU A 423 -4.19 16.30 -19.88
C LEU A 423 -4.09 15.32 -21.06
N ARG A 424 -2.94 14.67 -21.27
CA ARG A 424 -2.79 13.64 -22.31
C ARG A 424 -3.73 12.46 -22.09
N SER A 425 -3.86 12.02 -20.84
CA SER A 425 -4.77 10.92 -20.47
C SER A 425 -6.23 11.28 -20.73
N LEU A 426 -6.65 12.52 -20.46
CA LEU A 426 -7.99 13.02 -20.81
C LEU A 426 -8.24 13.02 -22.32
N HIS A 427 -7.24 13.38 -23.14
CA HIS A 427 -7.39 13.33 -24.59
C HIS A 427 -7.50 11.90 -25.10
N GLN A 428 -6.70 10.97 -24.56
CA GLN A 428 -6.78 9.54 -24.90
C GLN A 428 -8.15 8.95 -24.53
N ALA A 429 -8.63 9.22 -23.32
CA ALA A 429 -9.93 8.73 -22.85
C ALA A 429 -11.15 9.28 -23.63
N ARG A 430 -10.99 10.37 -24.41
CA ARG A 430 -12.03 10.90 -25.30
C ARG A 430 -11.99 10.33 -26.71
N ALA A 431 -10.85 9.73 -27.09
CA ALA A 431 -10.64 9.16 -28.42
C ALA A 431 -10.99 7.67 -28.48
N GLU A 432 -11.10 7.03 -27.32
CA GLU A 432 -11.64 5.68 -27.09
C GLU A 432 -13.15 5.74 -26.87
#